data_AF-A0A1V5GHN0-F1
#
_entry.id   AF-A0A1V5GHN0-F1
#
_cell.length_a   1.000
_cell.length_b   1.000
_cell.length_c   1.000
_cell.angle_alpha   90.00
_cell.angle_beta   90.00
_cell.angle_gamma   90.00
#
_symmetry.space_group_name_H-M   'P 1'
#
loop_
_entity.id
_entity.type
_entity.pdbx_description
1 polymer ?
#
loop_
_entity_poly.entity_id
_entity_poly.type
_entity_poly.pdbx_seq_one_letter_code
_entity_poly.pdbx_strand_id
1 'polypeptide(L)' 'MEQKKKYKGIWWLAFLAIAGAFGFAIYSHWEWLTFILPFLGTSFVKAMDLI' A
#
# COMPACT_ATOMS: atom_id res chain seq x y z
N MET A 1 3.87 -2.45 -22.40
CA MET A 1 4.92 -1.76 -21.62
C MET A 1 4.71 -0.24 -21.49
N GLU A 2 3.80 0.39 -22.24
CA GLU A 2 3.62 1.87 -22.21
C GLU A 2 2.64 2.37 -21.12
N GLN A 3 1.61 1.59 -20.80
CA GLN A 3 0.59 1.95 -19.80
C GLN A 3 1.13 1.96 -18.35
N LYS A 4 2.14 1.14 -18.06
CA LYS A 4 2.70 0.97 -16.70
C LYS A 4 3.31 2.25 -16.12
N LYS A 5 3.91 3.09 -16.97
CA LYS A 5 4.48 4.39 -16.58
C LYS A 5 3.40 5.46 -16.35
N LYS A 6 2.26 5.37 -17.01
CA LYS A 6 1.17 6.37 -16.92
C LYS A 6 0.44 6.32 -15.58
N TYR A 7 0.30 5.13 -15.00
CA TYR A 7 -0.40 4.95 -13.71
C TYR A 7 0.49 5.08 -12.47
N LYS A 8 1.81 5.34 -12.64
CA LYS A 8 2.75 5.44 -11.51
C LYS A 8 2.29 6.43 -10.43
N GLY A 9 1.70 7.55 -10.82
CA GLY A 9 1.18 8.56 -9.89
C GLY A 9 -0.05 8.09 -9.09
N ILE A 10 -1.00 7.42 -9.74
CA ILE A 10 -2.19 6.85 -9.07
C ILE A 10 -1.77 5.78 -8.07
N TRP A 11 -0.76 4.99 -8.43
CA TRP A 11 -0.22 3.97 -7.55
C TRP A 11 0.54 4.53 -6.34
N TRP A 12 1.21 5.69 -6.49
CA TRP A 12 1.79 6.42 -5.35
C TRP A 12 0.72 6.91 -4.35
N LEU A 13 -0.44 7.37 -4.86
CA LEU A 13 -1.57 7.73 -4.00
C LEU A 13 -2.11 6.51 -3.24
N ALA A 14 -2.21 5.37 -3.91
CA ALA A 14 -2.66 4.14 -3.26
C ALA A 14 -1.65 3.63 -2.22
N PHE A 15 -0.34 3.76 -2.48
CA PHE A 15 0.70 3.47 -1.49
C PHE A 15 0.58 4.38 -0.25
N LEU A 16 0.41 5.68 -0.46
CA LEU A 16 0.20 6.63 0.64
C LEU A 16 -1.07 6.34 1.44
N ALA A 17 -2.15 5.93 0.77
CA ALA A 17 -3.39 5.53 1.43
C ALA A 17 -3.19 4.30 2.33
N ILE A 18 -2.45 3.28 1.86
CA ILE A 18 -2.14 2.08 2.65
C ILE A 18 -1.18 2.42 3.81
N ALA A 19 -0.19 3.27 3.58
CA ALA A 19 0.73 3.73 4.64
C ALA A 19 -0.02 4.53 5.73
N GLY A 20 -0.96 5.39 5.34
CA GLY A 20 -1.83 6.11 6.28
C GLY A 20 -2.75 5.18 7.07
N ALA A 21 -3.35 4.19 6.40
CA ALA A 21 -4.14 3.15 7.06
C ALA A 21 -3.30 2.33 8.05
N PHE A 22 -2.02 2.09 7.75
CA PHE A 22 -1.07 1.46 8.66
C PHE A 22 -0.78 2.31 9.89
N GLY A 23 -0.49 3.60 9.71
CA GLY A 23 -0.32 4.52 10.82
C GLY A 23 -1.56 4.62 11.72
N PHE A 24 -2.76 4.63 11.11
CA PHE A 24 -4.03 4.64 11.84
C PHE A 24 -4.30 3.33 12.59
N ALA A 25 -3.99 2.18 11.98
CA ALA A 25 -4.09 0.87 12.62
C ALA A 25 -3.19 0.77 13.86
N ILE A 26 -1.96 1.29 13.75
CA ILE A 26 -1.02 1.38 14.88
C ILE A 26 -1.58 2.29 15.97
N TYR A 27 -2.01 3.50 15.63
CA TYR A 27 -2.54 4.47 16.58
C TYR A 27 -3.79 3.97 17.32
N SER A 28 -4.66 3.26 16.61
CA SER A 28 -5.90 2.72 17.17
C SER A 28 -5.71 1.39 17.92
N HIS A 29 -4.45 0.95 18.09
CA HIS A 29 -4.10 -0.35 18.69
C HIS A 29 -4.86 -1.53 18.08
N TRP A 30 -5.08 -1.48 16.77
CA TRP A 30 -5.86 -2.50 16.07
C TRP A 30 -4.97 -3.64 15.60
N GLU A 31 -4.56 -4.48 16.55
CA GLU A 31 -3.52 -5.51 16.39
C GLU A 31 -3.71 -6.41 15.15
N TRP A 32 -4.95 -6.82 14.87
CA TRP A 32 -5.29 -7.63 13.70
C TRP A 32 -5.02 -6.91 12.38
N LEU A 33 -5.35 -5.63 12.31
CA LEU A 33 -5.18 -4.83 11.11
C LEU A 33 -3.69 -4.55 10.88
N THR A 34 -2.95 -4.25 11.95
CA THR A 34 -1.50 -4.04 11.93
C THR A 34 -0.73 -5.31 11.52
N PHE A 35 -1.29 -6.50 11.78
CA PHE A 35 -0.68 -7.76 11.35
C PHE A 35 -0.84 -8.01 9.85
N ILE A 36 -1.99 -7.66 9.26
CA ILE A 36 -2.31 -7.98 7.86
C ILE A 36 -1.90 -6.89 6.85
N LEU A 37 -1.92 -5.62 7.26
CA LEU A 37 -1.58 -4.47 6.42
C LEU A 37 -0.18 -4.51 5.76
N PRO A 38 0.89 -5.04 6.39
CA PRO A 38 2.20 -5.15 5.74
C PRO A 38 2.18 -6.09 4.54
N PHE A 39 1.39 -7.17 4.62
CA PHE A 39 1.20 -8.14 3.54
C PHE A 39 0.34 -7.57 2.42
N LEU A 40 -0.69 -6.79 2.78
CA LEU A 40 -1.50 -6.04 1.82
C LEU A 40 -0.65 -5.00 1.08
N GLY A 41 0.16 -4.22 1.80
CA GLY A 41 1.06 -3.23 1.22
C GLY A 41 2.11 -3.84 0.29
N THR A 42 2.76 -4.94 0.69
CA THR A 42 3.74 -5.64 -0.15
C THR A 42 3.09 -6.27 -1.39
N SER A 43 1.90 -6.86 -1.26
CA SER A 43 1.15 -7.40 -2.40
C SER A 43 0.72 -6.30 -3.38
N PHE A 44 0.35 -5.12 -2.86
CA PHE A 44 0.03 -3.95 -3.68
C PHE A 44 1.26 -3.45 -4.46
N VAL A 45 2.41 -3.31 -3.79
CA VAL A 45 3.68 -2.89 -4.42
C VAL A 45 4.19 -3.93 -5.43
N LYS A 46 3.93 -5.22 -5.19
CA LYS A 46 4.30 -6.30 -6.12
C LYS A 46 3.35 -6.35 -7.32
N ALA A 47 2.05 -6.17 -7.13
CA ALA A 47 1.07 -6.05 -8.21
C ALA A 47 1.29 -4.79 -9.07
N MET A 48 1.90 -3.76 -8.49
CA MET A 48 2.38 -2.56 -9.18
C MET A 48 3.61 -2.77 -10.04
N ASP A 49 4.32 -3.90 -9.88
CA ASP A 49 5.58 -4.17 -10.59
C ASP A 49 6.61 -3.05 -10.33
N LEU A 50 6.63 -2.55 -9.09
CA LEU A 50 7.62 -1.57 -8.62
C LEU A 50 8.95 -2.24 -8.25
N ILE A 51 9.01 -3.57 -8.29
CA ILE A 51 10.19 -4.44 -8.07
C ILE A 51 10.52 -5.17 -9.37
#